data_AF-A0A540LDT0-F1
#
_entry.id   AF-A0A540LDT0-F1
#
_cell.length_a   1.000
_cell.length_b   1.000
_cell.length_c   1.000
_cell.angle_alpha   90.00
_cell.angle_beta   90.00
_cell.angle_gamma   90.00
#
_symmetry.space_group_name_H-M   'P 1'
#
loop_
_entity.id
_entity.type
_entity.pdbx_description
1 polymer ?
#
loop_
_entity_poly.entity_id
_entity_poly.type
_entity_poly.pdbx_seq_one_letter_code
_entity_poly.pdbx_strand_id
1 'polypeptide(L)'
;MKATEKFRGMSVKQLREEAALRRVPATGSKKELLERLSEHSDDIPLGQGLRIAPPEAPVTGYMFGKGVYFADMSSKRVNYCYASSGCTSGVLLLCEVALGNMAELLTAKYDADKLPVGKLSTKGVGGTEPDFSEAQLLDDGVVVPLGKPKENTSRPKGSLLYNEYIVYNVEQIRMRYVVKVISIWMYRARCD
;
A
#
# COMPACT_ATOMS: atom_id res chain seq x y z
N MET A 1 -12.66 -3.66 13.85
CA MET A 1 -12.98 -3.52 15.29
C MET A 1 -12.27 -2.26 15.77
N LYS A 2 -12.99 -1.25 16.27
CA LYS A 2 -12.52 0.14 16.35
C LYS A 2 -11.35 0.27 17.33
N ALA A 3 -10.22 0.85 16.88
CA ALA A 3 -9.04 1.12 17.71
C ALA A 3 -9.34 1.91 19.01
N THR A 4 -10.49 2.59 19.06
CA THR A 4 -10.99 3.33 20.22
C THR A 4 -11.43 2.46 21.40
N GLU A 5 -11.76 1.18 21.20
CA GLU A 5 -12.10 0.28 22.32
C GLU A 5 -10.86 -0.19 23.08
N LYS A 6 -9.71 -0.35 22.39
CA LYS A 6 -8.46 -0.85 22.97
C LYS A 6 -7.96 0.02 24.13
N PHE A 7 -8.08 1.34 24.01
CA PHE A 7 -7.50 2.26 24.99
C PHE A 7 -8.46 2.65 26.12
N ARG A 8 -9.78 2.54 25.92
CA ARG A 8 -10.78 2.94 26.93
C ARG A 8 -10.64 2.18 28.26
N GLY A 9 -10.26 0.91 28.20
CA GLY A 9 -10.04 0.06 29.37
C GLY A 9 -8.70 0.27 30.10
N MET A 10 -7.77 1.05 29.55
CA MET A 10 -6.43 1.21 30.12
C MET A 10 -6.38 2.23 31.27
N SER A 11 -5.48 1.99 32.22
CA SER A 11 -5.10 2.95 33.26
C SER A 11 -4.24 4.08 32.68
N VAL A 12 -4.14 5.20 33.40
CA VAL A 12 -3.29 6.34 32.98
C VAL A 12 -1.83 5.92 32.80
N LYS A 13 -1.32 5.03 33.67
CA LYS A 13 0.05 4.52 33.55
C LYS A 13 0.28 3.76 32.24
N GLN A 14 -0.64 2.87 31.89
CA GLN A 14 -0.59 2.10 30.63
C GLN A 14 -0.71 3.01 29.41
N LEU A 15 -1.57 4.04 29.47
CA LEU A 15 -1.69 5.02 28.39
C LEU A 15 -0.40 5.83 28.20
N ARG A 16 0.32 6.14 29.28
CA ARG A 16 1.62 6.84 29.20
C ARG A 16 2.73 5.97 28.62
N GLU A 17 2.76 4.69 28.97
CA GLU A 17 3.68 3.71 28.40
C GLU A 17 3.42 3.53 26.89
N GLU A 18 2.16 3.39 26.49
CA GLU A 18 1.77 3.32 25.07
C GLU A 18 2.10 4.63 24.32
N ALA A 19 1.91 5.79 24.97
CA ALA A 19 2.28 7.09 24.42
C ALA A 19 3.79 7.19 24.17
N ALA A 20 4.61 6.76 25.13
CA ALA A 20 6.06 6.72 24.99
C ALA A 20 6.51 5.77 23.86
N LEU A 21 5.89 4.59 23.75
CA LEU A 21 6.15 3.64 22.66
C LEU A 21 5.85 4.24 21.28
N ARG A 22 4.77 5.01 21.19
CA ARG A 22 4.33 5.70 19.95
C ARG A 22 4.99 7.06 19.74
N ARG A 23 5.92 7.47 20.61
CA ARG A 23 6.60 8.77 20.57
C ARG A 23 5.65 9.99 20.61
N VAL A 24 4.49 9.84 21.25
CA VAL A 24 3.58 10.97 21.53
C VAL A 24 3.74 11.46 22.98
N PRO A 25 3.42 12.73 23.26
CA PRO A 25 3.55 13.27 24.62
C PRO A 25 2.76 12.48 25.67
N ALA A 26 3.48 11.89 26.63
CA ALA A 26 2.93 11.09 27.72
C ALA A 26 2.41 11.93 28.92
N THR A 27 2.29 13.25 28.76
CA THR A 27 1.83 14.17 29.81
C THR A 27 0.32 14.43 29.71
N GLY A 28 -0.29 14.87 30.81
CA GLY A 28 -1.72 15.23 30.84
C GLY A 28 -2.63 14.17 31.47
N SER A 29 -3.93 14.44 31.35
CA SER A 29 -5.04 13.68 31.89
C SER A 29 -5.37 12.43 31.06
N LYS A 30 -6.17 11.52 31.62
CA LYS A 30 -6.62 10.29 30.91
C LYS A 30 -7.31 10.63 29.59
N LYS A 31 -8.14 11.68 29.57
CA LYS A 31 -8.89 12.10 28.37
C LYS A 31 -7.95 12.59 27.27
N GLU A 32 -6.99 13.44 27.61
CA GLU A 32 -6.01 13.97 26.65
C GLU A 32 -5.10 12.87 26.09
N LEU A 33 -4.69 11.91 26.92
CA LEU A 33 -3.91 10.75 26.46
C LEU A 33 -4.73 9.86 25.53
N LEU A 34 -6.01 9.62 25.83
CA LEU A 34 -6.89 8.85 24.96
C LEU A 34 -7.10 9.53 23.62
N GLU A 35 -7.34 10.84 23.62
CA GLU A 35 -7.51 11.65 22.40
C GLU A 35 -6.25 11.57 21.53
N ARG A 36 -5.06 11.86 22.09
CA ARG A 36 -3.80 11.76 21.33
C ARG A 36 -3.51 10.36 20.82
N LEU A 37 -3.73 9.32 21.63
CA LEU A 37 -3.49 7.93 21.23
C LEU A 37 -4.49 7.42 20.19
N SER A 38 -5.71 7.97 20.19
CA SER A 38 -6.74 7.64 19.20
C SER A 38 -6.58 8.44 17.91
N GLU A 39 -6.07 9.67 17.97
CA GLU A 39 -5.62 10.45 16.81
C GLU A 39 -4.35 9.86 16.18
N HIS A 40 -3.45 9.27 16.97
CA HIS A 40 -2.29 8.48 16.50
C HIS A 40 -2.67 7.05 16.06
N SER A 41 -3.90 6.83 15.62
CA SER A 41 -4.24 5.59 14.95
C SER A 41 -3.65 5.60 13.53
N ASP A 42 -2.81 4.61 13.28
CA ASP A 42 -2.14 4.29 12.02
C ASP A 42 -1.11 5.31 11.52
N ASP A 43 -0.15 5.66 12.39
CA ASP A 43 1.16 6.06 11.89
C ASP A 43 1.73 4.87 11.09
N ILE A 44 1.67 4.97 9.75
CA ILE A 44 2.60 4.29 8.86
C ILE A 44 3.98 4.59 9.45
N PRO A 45 4.80 3.61 9.86
CA PRO A 45 6.13 3.87 10.39
C PRO A 45 7.06 4.35 9.27
N LEU A 46 6.84 5.56 8.75
CA LEU A 46 7.67 6.19 7.73
C LEU A 46 9.12 6.33 8.22
N GLY A 47 9.30 6.43 9.55
CA GLY A 47 10.62 6.45 10.19
C GLY A 47 11.37 5.12 10.22
N GLN A 48 10.73 4.00 9.87
CA GLN A 48 11.39 2.67 9.79
C GLN A 48 11.46 2.11 8.36
N GLY A 49 10.94 2.86 7.37
CA GLY A 49 10.86 2.41 5.98
C GLY A 49 9.82 1.30 5.75
N LEU A 50 9.66 0.91 4.48
CA LEU A 50 8.82 -0.23 4.12
C LEU A 50 9.49 -1.53 4.57
N ARG A 51 8.68 -2.50 5.03
CA ARG A 51 9.17 -3.79 5.55
C ARG A 51 8.57 -4.93 4.76
N ILE A 52 9.38 -5.97 4.56
CA ILE A 52 8.92 -7.26 4.05
C ILE A 52 8.48 -8.11 5.23
N ALA A 53 7.38 -8.85 5.06
CA ALA A 53 6.88 -9.77 6.08
C ALA A 53 7.95 -10.80 6.44
N PRO A 54 8.15 -11.09 7.74
CA PRO A 54 9.25 -11.95 8.15
C PRO A 54 8.96 -13.43 7.81
N PRO A 55 10.00 -14.30 7.74
CA PRO A 55 9.86 -15.68 7.29
C PRO A 55 8.83 -16.53 8.06
N GLU A 56 8.61 -16.22 9.33
CA GLU A 56 7.67 -16.87 10.24
C GLU A 56 6.20 -16.47 10.05
N ALA A 57 5.93 -15.35 9.36
CA ALA A 57 4.55 -14.91 9.12
C ALA A 57 3.79 -15.94 8.25
N PRO A 58 2.49 -16.21 8.51
CA PRO A 58 1.69 -17.06 7.64
C PRO A 58 1.74 -16.58 6.18
N VAL A 59 1.85 -17.52 5.23
CA VAL A 59 1.90 -17.20 3.79
C VAL A 59 0.53 -16.77 3.25
N THR A 60 -0.54 -16.96 4.03
CA THR A 60 -1.91 -16.58 3.69
C THR A 60 -2.01 -15.06 3.48
N GLY A 61 -2.24 -14.64 2.23
CA GLY A 61 -2.37 -13.23 1.84
C GLY A 61 -1.30 -12.72 0.84
N TYR A 62 -0.26 -13.50 0.56
CA TYR A 62 0.83 -13.11 -0.36
C TYR A 62 0.77 -13.89 -1.68
N MET A 63 0.00 -13.41 -2.66
CA MET A 63 -0.24 -14.11 -3.94
C MET A 63 1.04 -14.41 -4.73
N PHE A 64 2.10 -13.62 -4.52
CA PHE A 64 3.39 -13.72 -5.21
C PHE A 64 4.57 -13.75 -4.23
N GLY A 65 4.39 -14.43 -3.09
CA GLY A 65 5.44 -14.54 -2.07
C GLY A 65 5.64 -13.27 -1.24
N LYS A 66 6.55 -13.34 -0.28
CA LYS A 66 6.76 -12.29 0.73
C LYS A 66 7.63 -11.18 0.18
N GLY A 67 7.00 -10.14 -0.36
CA GLY A 67 7.67 -8.94 -0.84
C GLY A 67 6.86 -7.68 -0.55
N VAL A 68 7.33 -6.55 -1.06
CA VAL A 68 6.58 -5.30 -1.05
C VAL A 68 5.83 -5.16 -2.37
N TYR A 69 4.51 -5.00 -2.29
CA TYR A 69 3.62 -4.98 -3.43
C TYR A 69 3.35 -3.53 -3.85
N PHE A 70 3.51 -3.24 -5.15
CA PHE A 70 3.20 -1.99 -5.83
C PHE A 70 2.14 -2.20 -6.92
N ALA A 71 1.45 -1.13 -7.29
CA ALA A 71 0.48 -1.12 -8.37
C ALA A 71 0.68 0.14 -9.21
N ASP A 72 0.45 0.00 -10.51
CA ASP A 72 0.48 1.07 -11.51
C ASP A 72 -0.89 1.75 -11.67
N MET A 73 -1.92 1.24 -11.00
CA MET A 73 -3.29 1.74 -11.02
C MET A 73 -3.71 2.30 -9.66
N SER A 74 -3.98 3.61 -9.59
CA SER A 74 -4.41 4.27 -8.35
C SER A 74 -5.76 3.75 -7.84
N SER A 75 -6.71 3.47 -8.74
CA SER A 75 -8.04 2.93 -8.41
C SER A 75 -7.98 1.61 -7.61
N LYS A 76 -6.97 0.77 -7.88
CA LYS A 76 -6.73 -0.47 -7.11
C LYS A 76 -6.27 -0.18 -5.69
N ARG A 77 -5.49 0.88 -5.48
CA ARG A 77 -4.89 1.24 -4.18
C ARG A 77 -5.81 2.07 -3.30
N VAL A 78 -6.68 2.89 -3.88
CA VAL A 78 -7.70 3.66 -3.14
C VAL A 78 -8.63 2.73 -2.34
N ASN A 79 -8.89 1.52 -2.81
CA ASN A 79 -9.69 0.52 -2.07
C ASN A 79 -9.01 0.04 -0.77
N TYR A 80 -7.68 0.10 -0.69
CA TYR A 80 -6.93 -0.24 0.53
C TYR A 80 -6.86 0.90 1.53
N CYS A 81 -7.29 2.12 1.15
CA CYS A 81 -7.36 3.26 2.07
C CYS A 81 -8.52 3.17 3.07
N TYR A 82 -9.37 2.12 3.02
CA TYR A 82 -10.52 1.90 3.91
C TYR A 82 -11.39 3.15 4.12
N ALA A 83 -11.56 3.98 3.08
CA ALA A 83 -12.40 5.17 3.16
C ALA A 83 -13.84 4.75 3.47
N SER A 84 -14.38 5.25 4.58
CA SER A 84 -15.75 5.00 5.03
C SER A 84 -16.51 6.33 5.11
N SER A 85 -17.83 6.28 5.27
CA SER A 85 -18.65 7.49 5.43
C SER A 85 -18.24 8.38 6.61
N GLY A 86 -17.50 7.85 7.59
CA GLY A 86 -16.94 8.60 8.72
C GLY A 86 -15.46 8.98 8.59
N CYS A 87 -14.74 8.53 7.56
CA CYS A 87 -13.34 8.88 7.30
C CYS A 87 -13.07 8.82 5.79
N THR A 88 -13.09 9.99 5.15
CA THR A 88 -12.97 10.12 3.69
C THR A 88 -11.53 10.34 3.21
N SER A 89 -10.58 10.51 4.13
CA SER A 89 -9.18 10.76 3.80
C SER A 89 -8.34 9.48 3.87
N GLY A 90 -7.65 9.17 2.78
CA GLY A 90 -6.62 8.14 2.70
C GLY A 90 -5.26 8.74 2.37
N VAL A 91 -4.22 7.91 2.48
CA VAL A 91 -2.87 8.27 2.08
C VAL A 91 -2.37 7.25 1.07
N LEU A 92 -1.83 7.73 -0.04
CA LEU A 92 -1.07 6.93 -0.99
C LEU A 92 0.41 7.28 -0.89
N LEU A 93 1.25 6.26 -0.80
CA LEU A 93 2.69 6.41 -0.86
C LEU A 93 3.15 6.11 -2.29
N LEU A 94 3.75 7.10 -2.95
CA LEU A 94 4.41 6.93 -4.24
C LEU A 94 5.90 6.66 -4.01
N CYS A 95 6.38 5.57 -4.59
CA CYS A 95 7.76 5.13 -4.49
C CYS A 95 8.37 4.98 -5.88
N GLU A 96 9.65 5.30 -6.01
CA GLU A 96 10.50 4.77 -7.06
C GLU A 96 10.82 3.31 -6.72
N VAL A 97 10.64 2.42 -7.69
CA VAL A 97 10.84 0.98 -7.50
C VAL A 97 11.77 0.46 -8.60
N ALA A 98 12.95 0.00 -8.20
CA ALA A 98 13.95 -0.60 -9.08
C ALA A 98 13.54 -2.04 -9.44
N LEU A 99 12.62 -2.18 -10.41
CA LEU A 99 12.08 -3.48 -10.82
C LEU A 99 13.12 -4.36 -11.53
N GLY A 100 14.02 -3.77 -12.30
CA GLY A 100 14.94 -4.52 -13.16
C GLY A 100 14.19 -5.47 -14.09
N ASN A 101 14.78 -6.65 -14.35
CA ASN A 101 14.13 -7.68 -15.15
C ASN A 101 13.06 -8.41 -14.33
N MET A 102 11.80 -8.32 -14.75
CA MET A 102 10.66 -8.93 -14.06
C MET A 102 10.41 -10.38 -14.49
N ALA A 103 10.04 -11.24 -13.54
CA ALA A 103 9.39 -12.51 -13.78
C ALA A 103 7.87 -12.28 -13.94
N GLU A 104 7.34 -12.46 -15.14
CA GLU A 104 5.90 -12.28 -15.42
C GLU A 104 5.12 -13.55 -15.03
N LEU A 105 4.06 -13.39 -14.25
CA LEU A 105 3.18 -14.47 -13.79
C LEU A 105 1.70 -14.13 -14.05
N LEU A 106 0.97 -15.06 -14.64
CA LEU A 106 -0.47 -14.92 -14.93
C LEU A 106 -1.37 -15.35 -13.76
N THR A 107 -0.86 -16.24 -12.90
CA THR A 107 -1.57 -16.83 -11.76
C THR A 107 -0.73 -16.74 -10.51
N ALA A 108 -1.40 -16.77 -9.35
CA ALA A 108 -0.73 -16.74 -8.05
C ALA A 108 0.32 -17.85 -7.91
N LYS A 109 1.47 -17.47 -7.36
CA LYS A 109 2.59 -18.37 -7.09
C LYS A 109 3.22 -17.94 -5.76
N TYR A 110 2.90 -18.69 -4.71
CA TYR A 110 3.25 -18.33 -3.33
C TYR A 110 4.76 -18.33 -3.03
N ASP A 111 5.57 -18.98 -3.88
CA ASP A 111 7.03 -19.00 -3.79
C ASP A 111 7.70 -18.16 -4.91
N ALA A 112 7.02 -17.14 -5.43
CA ALA A 112 7.55 -16.26 -6.48
C ALA A 112 8.71 -15.37 -6.02
N ASP A 113 8.99 -15.32 -4.71
CA ASP A 113 10.22 -14.75 -4.14
C ASP A 113 11.48 -15.54 -4.53
N LYS A 114 11.32 -16.81 -4.94
CA LYS A 114 12.38 -17.60 -5.59
C LYS A 114 12.51 -17.21 -7.06
N LEU A 115 13.10 -16.03 -7.28
CA LEU A 115 13.27 -15.45 -8.61
C LEU A 115 14.13 -16.33 -9.52
N PRO A 116 13.74 -16.51 -10.81
CA PRO A 116 14.62 -17.11 -11.81
C PRO A 116 15.91 -16.32 -11.98
N VAL A 117 16.97 -16.98 -12.44
CA VAL A 117 18.28 -16.35 -12.69
C VAL A 117 18.10 -15.12 -13.61
N GLY A 118 18.68 -14.00 -13.20
CA GLY A 118 18.63 -12.74 -13.94
C GLY A 118 17.35 -11.93 -13.77
N LYS A 119 16.39 -12.39 -12.95
CA LYS A 119 15.20 -11.63 -12.56
C LYS A 119 15.40 -10.98 -11.18
N LEU A 120 14.86 -9.78 -11.00
CA LEU A 120 15.00 -8.97 -9.77
C LEU A 120 13.65 -8.63 -9.10
N SER A 121 12.54 -8.98 -9.74
CA SER A 121 11.19 -8.72 -9.24
C SER A 121 10.17 -9.60 -9.95
N THR A 122 8.96 -9.62 -9.42
CA THR A 122 7.81 -10.32 -10.01
C THR A 122 6.79 -9.31 -10.51
N LYS A 123 6.24 -9.55 -11.72
CA LYS A 123 5.07 -8.85 -12.25
C LYS A 123 3.90 -9.83 -12.32
N GLY A 124 2.93 -9.64 -11.44
CA GLY A 124 1.60 -10.23 -11.63
C GLY A 124 0.92 -9.51 -12.79
N VAL A 125 0.65 -10.21 -13.90
CA VAL A 125 0.09 -9.60 -15.11
C VAL A 125 -1.43 -9.51 -14.99
N GLY A 126 -1.94 -8.29 -15.09
CA GLY A 126 -3.37 -8.00 -15.06
C GLY A 126 -4.01 -7.98 -16.45
N GLY A 127 -5.33 -8.18 -16.49
CA GLY A 127 -6.15 -7.99 -17.69
C GLY A 127 -6.33 -6.51 -18.08
N THR A 128 -6.03 -5.58 -17.18
CA THR A 128 -6.05 -4.13 -17.41
C THR A 128 -4.74 -3.50 -16.97
N GLU A 129 -4.17 -2.64 -17.80
CA GLU A 129 -2.93 -1.92 -17.53
C GLU A 129 -3.01 -0.47 -18.02
N PRO A 130 -2.16 0.44 -17.54
CA PRO A 130 -2.07 1.77 -18.11
C PRO A 130 -1.49 1.72 -19.53
N ASP A 131 -1.90 2.66 -20.39
CA ASP A 131 -1.25 2.81 -21.68
C ASP A 131 0.17 3.38 -21.54
N PHE A 132 1.17 2.51 -21.64
CA PHE A 132 2.57 2.91 -21.59
C PHE A 132 3.03 3.78 -22.77
N SER A 133 2.23 3.91 -23.85
CA SER A 133 2.51 4.89 -24.90
C SER A 133 2.43 6.35 -24.40
N GLU A 134 1.64 6.56 -23.35
CA GLU A 134 1.47 7.84 -22.65
C GLU A 134 2.35 7.92 -21.39
N ALA A 135 3.27 6.98 -21.18
CA ALA A 135 4.18 7.02 -20.03
C ALA A 135 5.15 8.20 -20.15
N GLN A 136 5.42 8.84 -19.02
CA GLN A 136 6.38 9.93 -18.92
C GLN A 136 7.70 9.43 -18.36
N LEU A 137 8.79 9.71 -19.06
CA LEU A 137 10.15 9.52 -18.54
C LEU A 137 10.59 10.82 -17.86
N LEU A 138 11.00 10.73 -16.60
CA LEU A 138 11.56 11.85 -15.84
C LEU A 138 13.07 11.98 -16.09
N ASP A 139 13.64 13.14 -15.77
CA ASP A 139 15.07 13.45 -15.99
C ASP A 139 16.02 12.51 -15.23
N ASP A 140 15.55 11.91 -14.12
CA ASP A 140 16.28 10.94 -13.32
C ASP A 140 16.08 9.48 -13.80
N GLY A 141 15.42 9.28 -14.95
CA GLY A 141 15.22 7.98 -15.58
C GLY A 141 14.01 7.20 -15.05
N VAL A 142 13.22 7.78 -14.14
CA VAL A 142 12.01 7.14 -13.62
C VAL A 142 10.89 7.17 -14.67
N VAL A 143 10.23 6.03 -14.88
CA VAL A 143 9.06 5.92 -15.77
C VAL A 143 7.79 6.03 -14.95
N VAL A 144 6.94 7.00 -15.29
CA VAL A 144 5.63 7.23 -14.66
C VAL A 144 4.52 6.78 -15.61
N PRO A 145 3.74 5.74 -15.26
CA PRO A 145 2.67 5.23 -16.13
C PRO A 145 1.40 6.08 -16.03
N LEU A 146 1.35 7.17 -16.79
CA LEU A 146 0.24 8.14 -16.76
C LEU A 146 -0.94 7.78 -17.66
N GLY A 147 -0.78 6.79 -18.53
CA GLY A 147 -1.77 6.46 -19.54
C GLY A 147 -3.10 5.97 -18.98
N LYS A 148 -4.15 6.13 -19.79
CA LYS A 148 -5.48 5.64 -19.45
C LYS A 148 -5.49 4.10 -19.32
N PRO A 149 -6.40 3.55 -18.50
CA PRO A 149 -6.59 2.10 -18.43
C PRO A 149 -6.95 1.52 -19.79
N LYS A 150 -6.27 0.44 -20.20
CA LYS A 150 -6.58 -0.34 -21.41
C LYS A 150 -6.61 -1.83 -21.10
N GLU A 151 -7.36 -2.59 -21.90
CA GLU A 151 -7.34 -4.05 -21.81
C GLU A 151 -6.01 -4.58 -22.35
N ASN A 152 -5.39 -5.50 -21.61
CA ASN A 152 -4.19 -6.19 -22.03
C ASN A 152 -4.58 -7.33 -22.99
N THR A 153 -4.61 -7.02 -24.28
CA THR A 153 -4.92 -7.99 -25.35
C THR A 153 -3.68 -8.74 -25.86
N SER A 154 -2.48 -8.33 -25.42
CA SER A 154 -1.19 -8.85 -25.91
C SER A 154 -0.68 -10.07 -25.13
N ARG A 155 -1.40 -10.47 -24.07
CA ARG A 155 -1.05 -11.57 -23.17
C ARG A 155 -2.28 -12.45 -22.92
N PRO A 156 -2.08 -13.74 -22.58
CA PRO A 156 -3.20 -14.56 -22.11
C PRO A 156 -3.82 -13.95 -20.86
N LYS A 157 -5.14 -14.08 -20.71
CA LYS A 157 -5.86 -13.55 -19.54
C LYS A 157 -5.39 -14.26 -18.27
N GLY A 158 -4.82 -13.48 -17.35
CA GLY A 158 -4.44 -13.93 -16.01
C GLY A 158 -5.60 -13.84 -15.02
N SER A 159 -5.28 -14.17 -13.76
CA SER A 159 -6.22 -14.12 -12.63
C SER A 159 -6.41 -12.71 -12.05
N LEU A 160 -5.51 -11.77 -12.38
CA LEU A 160 -5.54 -10.41 -11.84
C LEU A 160 -6.30 -9.46 -12.76
N LEU A 161 -7.07 -8.55 -12.16
CA LEU A 161 -7.73 -7.46 -12.90
C LEU A 161 -6.71 -6.41 -13.36
N TYR A 162 -5.76 -6.04 -12.50
CA TYR A 162 -4.69 -5.08 -12.82
C TYR A 162 -3.33 -5.61 -12.42
N ASN A 163 -2.26 -5.07 -13.00
CA ASN A 163 -0.90 -5.45 -12.69
C ASN A 163 -0.56 -5.31 -11.19
N GLU A 164 0.37 -6.13 -10.74
CA GLU A 164 1.06 -6.00 -9.45
C GLU A 164 2.55 -6.16 -9.65
N TYR A 165 3.32 -5.34 -8.96
CA TYR A 165 4.78 -5.37 -9.01
C TYR A 165 5.31 -5.68 -7.63
N ILE A 166 6.13 -6.72 -7.52
CA ILE A 166 6.61 -7.21 -6.23
C ILE A 166 8.12 -7.22 -6.24
N VAL A 167 8.71 -6.53 -5.27
CA VAL A 167 10.15 -6.57 -4.98
C VAL A 167 10.40 -7.27 -3.66
N TYR A 168 11.51 -7.99 -3.59
CA TYR A 168 11.88 -8.82 -2.44
C TYR A 168 13.11 -8.30 -1.69
N ASN A 169 13.67 -7.15 -2.12
CA ASN A 169 14.65 -6.37 -1.39
C ASN A 169 14.12 -4.94 -1.19
N VAL A 170 14.12 -4.45 0.06
CA VAL A 170 13.68 -3.10 0.40
C VAL A 170 14.59 -2.00 -0.17
N GLU A 171 15.86 -2.33 -0.46
CA GLU A 171 16.80 -1.42 -1.12
C GLU A 171 16.40 -1.09 -2.56
N GLN A 172 15.50 -1.87 -3.16
CA GLN A 172 14.91 -1.56 -4.47
C GLN A 172 13.85 -0.45 -4.40
N ILE A 173 13.57 0.09 -3.21
CA ILE A 173 12.47 1.02 -3.01
C ILE A 173 12.97 2.34 -2.43
N ARG A 174 12.58 3.43 -3.07
CA ARG A 174 12.78 4.78 -2.57
C ARG A 174 11.46 5.52 -2.48
N MET A 175 11.03 5.81 -1.26
CA MET A 175 9.83 6.60 -0.99
C MET A 175 10.06 8.04 -1.46
N ARG A 176 9.10 8.61 -2.21
CA ARG A 176 9.23 9.97 -2.77
C ARG A 176 8.13 10.92 -2.35
N TYR A 177 6.87 10.48 -2.45
CA TYR A 177 5.73 11.35 -2.18
C TYR A 177 4.71 10.65 -1.31
N VAL A 178 4.12 11.43 -0.41
CA VAL A 178 2.94 11.04 0.37
C VAL A 178 1.79 11.89 -0.14
N VAL A 179 0.81 11.25 -0.78
CA VAL A 179 -0.35 11.91 -1.39
C VAL A 179 -1.56 11.68 -0.49
N LYS A 180 -2.09 12.75 0.09
CA LYS A 180 -3.39 12.71 0.76
C LYS A 180 -4.49 12.67 -0.28
N VAL A 181 -5.30 11.62 -0.27
CA VAL A 181 -6.45 11.45 -1.16
C VAL A 181 -7.72 11.66 -0.36
N ILE A 182 -8.68 12.40 -0.92
CA ILE A 182 -10.01 12.61 -0.32
C ILE A 182 -11.04 11.95 -1.23
N SER A 183 -11.73 10.94 -0.72
CA SER A 183 -12.82 10.28 -1.43
C SER A 183 -14.07 11.15 -1.39
N ILE A 184 -14.54 11.57 -2.57
CA ILE A 184 -15.78 12.32 -2.74
C ILE A 184 -16.86 11.33 -3.19
N TRP A 185 -17.85 11.09 -2.33
CA TRP A 185 -19.02 10.29 -2.68
C TRP A 185 -20.04 11.17 -3.40
N MET A 186 -20.17 11.01 -4.71
CA MET A 186 -21.28 11.62 -5.46
C MET A 186 -22.50 10.69 -5.41
N TYR A 187 -23.47 11.01 -4.57
CA TYR A 187 -24.81 10.43 -4.69
C TYR A 187 -25.52 11.12 -5.86
N ARG A 188 -25.72 10.40 -6.97
CA ARG A 188 -26.63 10.82 -8.01
C ARG A 188 -28.05 10.43 -7.58
N ALA A 189 -28.76 11.35 -6.93
CA ALA A 189 -30.20 11.23 -6.78
C ALA A 189 -30.81 11.30 -8.18
N ARG A 190 -31.41 10.19 -8.64
CA ARG A 190 -32.36 10.27 -9.76
C ARG A 190 -33.60 10.96 -9.19
N CYS A 191 -33.90 12.15 -9.68
CA CYS A 191 -35.26 12.65 -9.66
C CYS A 191 -35.95 11.93 -10.82
N ASP A 192 -36.92 11.07 -10.48
CA ASP A 192 -37.90 10.57 -11.45
C ASP A 192 -38.80 11.70 -11.94
#